data_AF-A0A9K3LJ02-F1
#
_entry.id   AF-A0A9K3LJ02-F1
#
_cell.length_a   1.000
_cell.length_b   1.000
_cell.length_c   1.000
_cell.angle_alpha   90.00
_cell.angle_beta   90.00
_cell.angle_gamma   90.00
#
_symmetry.space_group_name_H-M   'P 1'
#
loop_
_entity.id
_entity.type
_entity.pdbx_description
1 polymer ?
#
loop_
_entity_poly.entity_id
_entity_poly.type
_entity_poly.pdbx_seq_one_letter_code
_entity_poly.pdbx_strand_id
1 'polypeptide(L)'
;MQWPCRYFSEKNTSCDRLYVTLCWSSQNSKTKNVAMTASFGLPCVLFTITPEDAVNVRIRVMAKGEAGSQIPPSVGSEEGIHRDYVMESEKIRIENPGLCAIDFENVIGIVVEEILGWDRKNNCNKVGYGLFGDLDAWSFAVEEQGRKTLHAHFLLWVKGYNELIEGLSTPEGQEEYVKKVSKYVDRVMSTRLHGFNPRSVPNACNNDCTSVGQGIEGYLKCTTQDLRQLRTKHGETSFREKKLVWCPTCNVKVSSEDQTFKRLKRYFGNALLGENETLWSTSRHLSKCRLLMEMEVLHAMLPSEVAIWIVVIRV
;
A
#
# COMPACT_ATOMS: atom_id res chain seq x y z
N MET A 1 -7.89 -22.53 -27.03
CA MET A 1 -8.26 -21.18 -27.53
C MET A 1 -7.29 -20.19 -26.94
N GLN A 2 -6.37 -19.72 -27.77
CA GLN A 2 -5.24 -18.87 -27.42
C GLN A 2 -5.68 -17.43 -27.71
N TRP A 3 -5.87 -16.61 -26.69
CA TRP A 3 -6.16 -15.18 -26.88
C TRP A 3 -4.85 -14.46 -27.20
N PRO A 4 -4.76 -13.71 -28.31
CA PRO A 4 -3.54 -13.01 -28.70
C PRO A 4 -3.45 -11.66 -27.98
N CYS A 5 -2.52 -11.50 -27.05
CA CYS A 5 -2.09 -10.18 -26.60
C CYS A 5 -1.17 -9.57 -27.65
N ARG A 6 -1.71 -8.73 -28.53
CA ARG A 6 -0.94 -7.74 -29.28
C ARG A 6 -1.00 -6.42 -28.51
N TYR A 7 0.15 -5.88 -28.12
CA TYR A 7 0.51 -4.48 -28.41
C TYR A 7 2.02 -4.26 -28.23
N PHE A 8 2.61 -3.57 -29.20
CA PHE A 8 4.02 -3.24 -29.37
C PHE A 8 4.43 -2.01 -28.55
N SER A 9 5.66 -1.94 -28.07
CA SER A 9 6.64 -0.98 -28.62
C SER A 9 8.08 -1.38 -28.24
N GLU A 10 8.89 -1.63 -29.27
CA GLU A 10 10.35 -1.54 -29.22
C GLU A 10 10.74 -0.10 -29.56
N LYS A 11 11.83 0.40 -28.96
CA LYS A 11 12.87 1.17 -29.67
C LYS A 11 14.20 1.06 -28.93
N ASN A 12 15.15 0.39 -29.58
CA ASN A 12 16.58 0.48 -29.32
C ASN A 12 17.12 1.76 -30.00
N THR A 13 18.04 2.48 -29.34
CA THR A 13 19.38 2.84 -29.85
C THR A 13 20.14 3.70 -28.83
N SER A 14 21.33 3.23 -28.46
CA SER A 14 22.51 3.90 -27.88
C SER A 14 22.29 4.97 -26.78
N CYS A 15 22.68 4.61 -25.55
CA CYS A 15 22.87 5.53 -24.40
C CYS A 15 21.62 6.27 -23.93
N ASP A 16 20.55 5.54 -23.57
CA ASP A 16 19.44 6.08 -22.77
C ASP A 16 18.90 5.02 -21.80
N ARG A 17 18.70 5.45 -20.55
CA ARG A 17 18.43 4.61 -19.38
C ARG A 17 17.13 3.80 -19.53
N LEU A 18 17.25 2.49 -19.30
CA LEU A 18 16.28 1.44 -19.61
C LEU A 18 15.05 1.46 -18.70
N TYR A 19 13.87 1.58 -19.33
CA TYR A 19 12.58 1.20 -18.75
C TYR A 19 12.34 -0.29 -18.92
N VAL A 20 11.92 -0.98 -17.86
CA VAL A 20 11.42 -2.36 -17.95
C VAL A 20 10.07 -2.48 -17.27
N THR A 21 9.02 -2.26 -18.05
CA THR A 21 7.66 -2.71 -17.75
C THR A 21 7.41 -3.98 -18.53
N LEU A 22 7.40 -5.16 -17.91
CA LEU A 22 6.80 -6.37 -18.49
C LEU A 22 6.42 -7.40 -17.40
N CYS A 23 5.18 -7.88 -17.49
CA CYS A 23 4.58 -9.03 -16.80
C CYS A 23 5.52 -10.25 -16.66
N TRP A 24 5.47 -10.93 -15.51
CA TRP A 24 6.31 -12.09 -15.20
C TRP A 24 6.01 -13.29 -16.11
N SER A 25 7.03 -13.72 -16.87
CA SER A 25 7.36 -15.12 -17.28
C SER A 25 8.10 -15.24 -18.62
N SER A 26 8.51 -14.13 -19.26
CA SER A 26 9.41 -14.23 -20.43
C SER A 26 10.89 -14.27 -20.00
N GLN A 27 11.70 -15.09 -20.68
CA GLN A 27 13.16 -15.11 -20.53
C GLN A 27 13.77 -13.69 -20.59
N ASN A 28 13.18 -12.82 -21.41
CA ASN A 28 13.62 -11.46 -21.66
C ASN A 28 13.53 -10.55 -20.42
N SER A 29 12.47 -10.63 -19.61
CA SER A 29 12.35 -9.80 -18.40
C SER A 29 13.40 -10.17 -17.35
N LYS A 30 13.72 -11.47 -17.23
CA LYS A 30 14.79 -11.95 -16.34
C LYS A 30 16.15 -11.45 -16.80
N THR A 31 16.45 -11.57 -18.10
CA THR A 31 17.70 -11.08 -18.68
C THR A 31 17.88 -9.57 -18.47
N LYS A 32 16.80 -8.79 -18.60
CA LYS A 32 16.83 -7.35 -18.34
C LYS A 32 17.15 -7.03 -16.88
N ASN A 33 16.50 -7.67 -15.91
CA ASN A 33 16.83 -7.46 -14.49
C ASN A 33 18.27 -7.87 -14.16
N VAL A 34 18.79 -8.96 -14.75
CA VAL A 34 20.21 -9.34 -14.61
C VAL A 34 21.13 -8.27 -15.19
N ALA A 35 20.79 -7.70 -16.35
CA ALA A 35 21.55 -6.60 -16.95
C ALA A 35 21.52 -5.33 -16.10
N MET A 36 20.39 -5.01 -15.47
CA MET A 36 20.29 -3.90 -14.51
C MET A 36 21.19 -4.14 -13.31
N THR A 37 21.17 -5.34 -12.74
CA THR A 37 22.06 -5.69 -11.62
C THR A 37 23.54 -5.61 -12.00
N ALA A 38 23.89 -6.03 -13.21
CA ALA A 38 25.26 -5.91 -13.71
C ALA A 38 25.69 -4.45 -13.93
N SER A 39 24.75 -3.56 -14.26
CA SER A 39 25.04 -2.15 -14.58
C SER A 39 25.05 -1.25 -13.34
N PHE A 40 24.14 -1.49 -12.39
CA PHE A 40 23.89 -0.59 -11.25
C PHE A 40 24.22 -1.23 -9.88
N GLY A 41 24.56 -2.52 -9.85
CA GLY A 41 24.74 -3.29 -8.62
C GLY A 41 23.42 -3.87 -8.10
N LEU A 42 23.38 -4.25 -6.82
CA LEU A 42 22.15 -4.79 -6.23
C LEU A 42 21.13 -3.68 -5.95
N PRO A 43 19.82 -3.93 -6.17
CA PRO A 43 18.79 -2.98 -5.79
C PRO A 43 18.77 -2.80 -4.26
N CYS A 44 18.54 -1.58 -3.80
CA CYS A 44 18.60 -1.21 -2.39
C CYS A 44 17.23 -1.16 -1.70
N VAL A 45 16.16 -0.99 -2.48
CA VAL A 45 14.79 -0.98 -1.98
C VAL A 45 13.96 -1.98 -2.79
N LEU A 46 13.24 -2.82 -2.06
CA LEU A 46 12.14 -3.63 -2.57
C LEU A 46 10.86 -3.17 -1.89
N PHE A 47 9.86 -2.77 -2.68
CA PHE A 47 8.52 -2.52 -2.17
C PHE A 47 7.48 -3.10 -3.11
N THR A 48 6.30 -3.39 -2.56
CA THR A 48 5.19 -3.99 -3.30
C THR A 48 3.99 -3.07 -3.22
N ILE A 49 3.31 -2.89 -4.34
CA ILE A 49 1.96 -2.31 -4.35
C ILE A 49 0.96 -3.37 -4.81
N THR A 50 -0.19 -3.38 -4.16
CA THR A 50 -1.30 -4.27 -4.48
C THR A 50 -2.58 -3.42 -4.51
N PRO A 51 -2.88 -2.77 -5.65
CA PRO A 51 -4.12 -2.03 -5.80
C PRO A 51 -5.32 -2.99 -5.63
N GLU A 52 -6.28 -2.63 -4.79
CA GLU A 52 -7.51 -3.39 -4.60
C GLU A 52 -8.50 -3.08 -5.74
N ASP A 53 -9.01 -4.14 -6.38
CA ASP A 53 -9.94 -4.03 -7.52
C ASP A 53 -11.36 -4.49 -7.16
N ALA A 54 -11.58 -5.08 -5.97
CA ALA A 54 -12.86 -5.69 -5.58
C ALA A 54 -14.03 -4.70 -5.52
N VAL A 55 -13.82 -3.50 -4.98
CA VAL A 55 -14.83 -2.44 -4.81
C VAL A 55 -14.34 -1.12 -5.40
N ASN A 56 -13.77 -1.21 -6.61
CA ASN A 56 -13.10 -0.08 -7.25
C ASN A 56 -14.08 0.75 -8.10
N VAL A 57 -14.33 1.99 -7.65
CA VAL A 57 -15.25 2.94 -8.31
C VAL A 57 -14.79 3.28 -9.74
N ARG A 58 -13.48 3.40 -9.99
CA ARG A 58 -12.97 3.77 -11.32
C ARG A 58 -13.30 2.71 -12.36
N ILE A 59 -13.14 1.43 -12.01
CA ILE A 59 -13.49 0.30 -12.89
C ILE A 59 -15.00 0.32 -13.22
N ARG A 60 -15.85 0.59 -12.22
CA ARG A 60 -17.30 0.70 -12.43
C ARG A 60 -17.66 1.86 -13.37
N VAL A 61 -17.06 3.03 -13.18
CA VAL A 61 -17.27 4.20 -14.03
C VAL A 61 -16.80 3.93 -15.46
N MET A 62 -15.63 3.30 -15.63
CA MET A 62 -15.12 2.92 -16.96
C MET A 62 -16.02 1.91 -17.66
N ALA A 63 -16.60 0.95 -16.92
CA ALA A 63 -17.45 -0.09 -17.50
C ALA A 63 -18.84 0.42 -17.90
N LYS A 64 -19.44 1.32 -17.10
CA LYS A 64 -20.82 1.78 -17.29
C LYS A 64 -20.96 3.16 -17.92
N GLY A 65 -19.89 3.94 -17.99
CA GLY A 65 -19.87 5.26 -18.65
C GLY A 65 -20.60 6.39 -17.90
N GLU A 66 -21.20 6.12 -16.74
CA GLU A 66 -22.00 7.08 -15.97
C GLU A 66 -21.43 7.26 -14.57
N ALA A 67 -20.73 8.36 -14.31
CA ALA A 67 -20.10 8.61 -13.00
C ALA A 67 -21.13 8.71 -11.85
N GLY A 68 -22.30 9.30 -12.10
CA GLY A 68 -23.31 9.58 -11.07
C GLY A 68 -24.00 8.32 -10.51
N SER A 69 -24.16 7.27 -11.31
CA SER A 69 -24.80 6.01 -10.87
C SER A 69 -23.83 5.04 -10.20
N GLN A 70 -22.53 5.36 -10.16
CA GLN A 70 -21.49 4.53 -9.55
C GLN A 70 -20.97 5.09 -8.22
N ILE A 71 -21.63 6.10 -7.68
CA ILE A 71 -21.30 6.64 -6.36
C ILE A 71 -21.52 5.53 -5.32
N PRO A 72 -20.54 5.31 -4.41
CA PRO A 72 -20.70 4.35 -3.32
C PRO A 72 -21.97 4.64 -2.50
N PRO A 73 -22.69 3.62 -2.01
CA PRO A 73 -23.82 3.86 -1.11
C PRO A 73 -23.37 4.62 0.14
N SER A 74 -24.23 5.51 0.66
CA SER A 74 -23.98 6.14 1.96
C SER A 74 -23.92 5.07 3.04
N VAL A 75 -23.11 5.27 4.06
CA VAL A 75 -23.04 4.38 5.22
C VAL A 75 -24.38 4.12 5.90
N GLY A 76 -25.28 5.10 5.90
CA GLY A 76 -26.61 4.96 6.52
C GLY A 76 -27.57 4.09 5.72
N SER A 77 -27.15 3.55 4.58
CA SER A 77 -28.00 2.74 3.71
C SER A 77 -28.27 1.36 4.30
N GLU A 78 -29.34 0.72 3.84
CA GLU A 78 -29.66 -0.65 4.25
C GLU A 78 -28.54 -1.63 3.87
N GLU A 79 -28.29 -2.64 4.72
CA GLU A 79 -27.25 -3.63 4.47
C GLU A 79 -27.39 -4.37 3.13
N GLY A 80 -28.62 -4.53 2.64
CA GLY A 80 -28.89 -5.12 1.32
C GLY A 80 -28.24 -4.31 0.19
N ILE A 81 -28.34 -2.99 0.26
CA ILE A 81 -27.78 -2.07 -0.75
C ILE A 81 -26.26 -2.19 -0.80
N HIS A 82 -25.61 -2.26 0.37
CA HIS A 82 -24.15 -2.46 0.45
C HIS A 82 -23.72 -3.81 -0.14
N ARG A 83 -24.49 -4.88 0.13
CA ARG A 83 -24.22 -6.21 -0.44
C ARG A 83 -24.37 -6.22 -1.96
N ASP A 84 -25.46 -5.64 -2.47
CA ASP A 84 -25.73 -5.56 -3.90
C ASP A 84 -24.64 -4.76 -4.62
N TYR A 85 -24.20 -3.65 -4.03
CA TYR A 85 -23.11 -2.84 -4.56
C TYR A 85 -21.79 -3.64 -4.66
N VAL A 86 -21.43 -4.41 -3.63
CA VAL A 86 -20.22 -5.26 -3.64
C VAL A 86 -20.34 -6.36 -4.68
N MET A 87 -21.46 -7.09 -4.71
CA MET A 87 -21.70 -8.16 -5.68
C MET A 87 -21.63 -7.65 -7.12
N GLU A 88 -22.20 -6.48 -7.37
CA GLU A 88 -22.16 -5.86 -8.69
C GLU A 88 -20.73 -5.41 -9.05
N SER A 89 -19.97 -4.87 -8.10
CA SER A 89 -18.56 -4.51 -8.32
C SER A 89 -17.73 -5.73 -8.71
N GLU A 90 -17.94 -6.85 -8.00
CA GLU A 90 -17.27 -8.11 -8.28
C GLU A 90 -17.64 -8.66 -9.66
N LYS A 91 -18.92 -8.57 -10.04
CA LYS A 91 -19.37 -8.95 -11.38
C LYS A 91 -18.69 -8.11 -12.47
N ILE A 92 -18.66 -6.79 -12.31
CA ILE A 92 -18.06 -5.86 -13.29
C ILE A 92 -16.58 -6.17 -13.51
N ARG A 93 -15.79 -6.38 -12.45
CA ARG A 93 -14.35 -6.70 -12.61
C ARG A 93 -14.10 -8.04 -13.30
N ILE A 94 -14.94 -9.04 -13.03
CA ILE A 94 -14.82 -10.37 -13.66
C ILE A 94 -15.17 -10.31 -15.15
N GLU A 95 -16.21 -9.54 -15.50
CA GLU A 95 -16.64 -9.36 -16.89
C GLU A 95 -15.70 -8.45 -17.70
N ASN A 96 -14.95 -7.57 -17.03
CA ASN A 96 -14.10 -6.57 -17.68
C ASN A 96 -12.63 -6.61 -17.21
N PRO A 97 -11.91 -7.74 -17.37
CA PRO A 97 -10.52 -7.86 -16.90
C PRO A 97 -9.56 -6.86 -17.57
N GLY A 98 -9.85 -6.42 -18.80
CA GLY A 98 -9.08 -5.38 -19.47
C GLY A 98 -9.16 -4.01 -18.78
N LEU A 99 -10.32 -3.65 -18.21
CA LEU A 99 -10.48 -2.41 -17.45
C LEU A 99 -9.73 -2.48 -16.12
N CYS A 100 -9.67 -3.65 -15.49
CA CYS A 100 -8.85 -3.88 -14.29
C CYS A 100 -7.36 -3.68 -14.59
N ALA A 101 -6.88 -4.18 -15.75
CA ALA A 101 -5.50 -3.98 -16.17
C ALA A 101 -5.18 -2.50 -16.46
N ILE A 102 -6.09 -1.77 -17.13
CA ILE A 102 -5.94 -0.32 -17.38
C ILE A 102 -5.90 0.46 -16.05
N ASP A 103 -6.79 0.14 -15.11
CA ASP A 103 -6.79 0.78 -13.79
C ASP A 103 -5.47 0.53 -13.04
N PHE A 104 -4.98 -0.70 -13.08
CA PHE A 104 -3.70 -1.07 -12.50
C PHE A 104 -2.54 -0.29 -13.14
N GLU A 105 -2.48 -0.18 -14.47
CA GLU A 105 -1.47 0.63 -15.16
C GLU A 105 -1.52 2.11 -14.78
N ASN A 106 -2.73 2.67 -14.60
CA ASN A 106 -2.90 4.04 -14.11
C ASN A 106 -2.32 4.22 -12.70
N VAL A 107 -2.60 3.27 -11.79
CA VAL A 107 -2.03 3.29 -10.44
C VAL A 107 -0.50 3.18 -10.47
N ILE A 108 0.05 2.32 -11.32
CA ILE A 108 1.50 2.22 -11.53
C ILE A 108 2.07 3.55 -12.05
N GLY A 109 1.39 4.21 -12.97
CA GLY A 109 1.77 5.53 -13.47
C GLY A 109 1.87 6.56 -12.36
N ILE A 110 0.88 6.60 -11.46
CA ILE A 110 0.90 7.47 -10.27
C ILE A 110 2.05 7.10 -9.35
N VAL A 111 2.31 5.81 -9.11
CA VAL A 111 3.42 5.38 -8.25
C VAL A 111 4.77 5.83 -8.81
N VAL A 112 4.98 5.70 -10.12
CA VAL A 112 6.23 6.13 -10.76
C VAL A 112 6.39 7.65 -10.71
N GLU A 113 5.35 8.40 -11.07
CA GLU A 113 5.41 9.86 -11.12
C GLU A 113 5.46 10.50 -9.73
N GLU A 114 4.69 9.99 -8.78
CA GLU A 114 4.43 10.66 -7.51
C GLU A 114 5.19 10.04 -6.33
N ILE A 115 5.34 8.70 -6.29
CA ILE A 115 6.04 8.02 -5.19
C ILE A 115 7.53 7.91 -5.48
N LEU A 116 7.90 7.46 -6.69
CA LEU A 116 9.31 7.42 -7.09
C LEU A 116 9.85 8.80 -7.45
N GLY A 117 8.97 9.74 -7.83
CA GLY A 117 9.38 11.05 -8.31
C GLY A 117 10.09 10.98 -9.65
N TRP A 118 9.67 10.08 -10.54
CA TRP A 118 10.26 9.92 -11.87
C TRP A 118 9.37 10.54 -12.95
N ASP A 119 9.87 11.54 -13.66
CA ASP A 119 9.20 12.12 -14.81
C ASP A 119 9.30 11.16 -16.00
N ARG A 120 8.18 10.54 -16.37
CA ARG A 120 8.13 9.57 -17.48
C ARG A 120 8.25 10.24 -18.85
N LYS A 121 7.94 11.53 -18.98
CA LYS A 121 8.05 12.26 -20.25
C LYS A 121 9.50 12.61 -20.55
N ASN A 122 10.21 13.10 -19.52
CA ASN A 122 11.60 13.55 -19.64
C ASN A 122 12.64 12.48 -19.27
N ASN A 123 12.18 11.31 -18.81
CA ASN A 123 13.02 10.18 -18.40
C ASN A 123 14.08 10.56 -17.35
N CYS A 124 13.67 11.30 -16.31
CA CYS A 124 14.57 11.78 -15.29
C CYS A 124 13.89 11.90 -13.92
N ASN A 125 14.70 12.06 -12.87
CA ASN A 125 14.18 12.36 -11.54
C ASN A 125 13.57 13.77 -11.50
N LYS A 126 12.41 13.90 -10.87
CA LYS A 126 11.94 15.13 -10.24
C LYS A 126 12.82 15.36 -9.01
N VAL A 127 13.91 16.10 -9.17
CA VAL A 127 14.97 16.24 -8.16
C VAL A 127 14.41 16.55 -6.77
N GLY A 128 14.73 15.69 -5.79
CA GLY A 128 14.31 15.87 -4.40
C GLY A 128 12.83 15.62 -4.10
N TYR A 129 12.04 15.15 -5.08
CA TYR A 129 10.61 14.91 -4.94
C TYR A 129 10.29 13.49 -4.46
N GLY A 130 10.98 12.48 -4.99
CA GLY A 130 10.69 11.07 -4.72
C GLY A 130 10.79 10.68 -3.25
N LEU A 131 9.90 9.79 -2.80
CA LEU A 131 9.85 9.30 -1.42
C LEU A 131 11.17 8.65 -1.00
N PHE A 132 11.76 7.85 -1.90
CA PHE A 132 13.00 7.12 -1.69
C PHE A 132 14.26 7.94 -2.02
N GLY A 133 14.10 9.20 -2.44
CA GLY A 133 15.17 10.01 -3.00
C GLY A 133 15.37 9.78 -4.50
N ASP A 134 16.38 10.44 -5.07
CA ASP A 134 16.69 10.35 -6.50
C ASP A 134 17.20 8.94 -6.85
N LEU A 135 16.74 8.42 -7.99
CA LEU A 135 17.03 7.07 -8.46
C LEU A 135 18.05 7.11 -9.59
N ASP A 136 19.01 6.19 -9.56
CA ASP A 136 19.86 5.88 -10.72
C ASP A 136 19.12 4.97 -11.70
N ALA A 137 18.27 4.08 -11.17
CA ALA A 137 17.43 3.16 -11.93
C ALA A 137 16.26 2.62 -11.10
N TRP A 138 15.27 2.07 -11.78
CA TRP A 138 14.19 1.29 -11.19
C TRP A 138 13.67 0.25 -12.17
N SER A 139 13.11 -0.84 -11.63
CA SER A 139 12.36 -1.82 -12.39
C SER A 139 11.20 -2.33 -11.55
N PHE A 140 10.21 -2.92 -12.20
CA PHE A 140 9.16 -3.63 -11.49
C PHE A 140 8.69 -4.82 -12.28
N ALA A 141 8.04 -5.73 -11.58
CA ALA A 141 7.51 -6.92 -12.19
C ALA A 141 6.12 -7.20 -11.64
N VAL A 142 5.19 -7.48 -12.56
CA VAL A 142 3.76 -7.63 -12.29
C VAL A 142 3.42 -9.10 -12.19
N GLU A 143 2.78 -9.48 -11.09
CA GLU A 143 2.30 -10.83 -10.82
C GLU A 143 0.81 -10.78 -10.51
N GLU A 144 0.11 -11.84 -10.85
CA GLU A 144 -1.27 -12.07 -10.47
C GLU A 144 -1.28 -12.95 -9.21
N GLN A 145 -1.72 -12.41 -8.07
CA GLN A 145 -1.83 -13.19 -6.83
C GLN A 145 -3.27 -13.56 -6.52
N GLY A 146 -3.48 -14.80 -6.09
CA GLY A 146 -4.70 -15.24 -5.43
C GLY A 146 -5.97 -15.00 -6.25
N ARG A 147 -6.81 -14.03 -5.83
CA ARG A 147 -8.13 -13.72 -6.41
C ARG A 147 -8.08 -13.02 -7.77
N LYS A 148 -7.03 -13.29 -8.57
CA LYS A 148 -6.74 -12.64 -9.84
C LYS A 148 -6.45 -11.13 -9.72
N THR A 149 -5.93 -10.70 -8.59
CA THR A 149 -5.56 -9.31 -8.34
C THR A 149 -4.12 -9.09 -8.76
N LEU A 150 -3.88 -8.04 -9.54
CA LEU A 150 -2.53 -7.66 -9.97
C LEU A 150 -1.79 -6.96 -8.83
N HIS A 151 -0.52 -7.32 -8.64
CA HIS A 151 0.41 -6.58 -7.78
C HIS A 151 1.74 -6.39 -8.50
N ALA A 152 2.47 -5.36 -8.10
CA ALA A 152 3.79 -5.05 -8.66
C ALA A 152 4.85 -5.04 -7.56
N HIS A 153 5.92 -5.78 -7.81
CA HIS A 153 7.14 -5.74 -7.02
C HIS A 153 8.13 -4.79 -7.69
N PHE A 154 8.52 -3.73 -6.98
CA PHE A 154 9.47 -2.72 -7.45
C PHE A 154 10.85 -2.97 -6.87
N LEU A 155 11.87 -2.84 -7.70
CA LEU A 155 13.27 -2.82 -7.34
C LEU A 155 13.84 -1.43 -7.68
N LEU A 156 14.45 -0.77 -6.70
CA LEU A 156 15.01 0.57 -6.87
C LEU A 156 16.52 0.57 -6.64
N TRP A 157 17.22 1.38 -7.43
CA TRP A 157 18.61 1.75 -7.25
C TRP A 157 18.66 3.23 -6.89
N VAL A 158 18.70 3.52 -5.59
CA VAL A 158 18.75 4.87 -5.04
C VAL A 158 20.18 5.42 -5.18
N LYS A 159 20.29 6.67 -5.60
CA LYS A 159 21.57 7.34 -5.81
C LYS A 159 22.40 7.40 -4.52
N GLY A 160 23.69 7.08 -4.64
CA GLY A 160 24.63 7.06 -3.51
C GLY A 160 24.55 5.80 -2.63
N TYR A 161 23.75 4.78 -3.00
CA TYR A 161 23.67 3.55 -2.22
C TYR A 161 24.96 2.72 -2.25
N ASN A 162 25.64 2.64 -3.39
CA ASN A 162 26.89 1.88 -3.51
C ASN A 162 27.99 2.48 -2.62
N GLU A 163 28.13 3.81 -2.60
CA GLU A 163 29.03 4.52 -1.68
C GLU A 163 28.71 4.22 -0.21
N LEU A 164 27.42 4.13 0.12
CA LEU A 164 26.97 3.80 1.46
C LEU A 164 27.36 2.36 1.86
N ILE A 165 27.26 1.39 0.95
CA ILE A 165 27.64 -0.01 1.20
C ILE A 165 29.17 -0.16 1.33
N GLU A 166 29.93 0.51 0.48
CA GLU A 166 31.39 0.57 0.58
C GLU A 166 31.81 1.16 1.93
N GLY A 167 31.19 2.26 2.35
CA GLY A 167 31.42 2.89 3.64
C GLY A 167 31.14 1.97 4.84
N LEU A 168 30.04 1.21 4.79
CA LEU A 168 29.70 0.21 5.81
C LEU A 168 30.70 -0.95 5.89
N SER A 169 31.44 -1.21 4.81
CA SER A 169 32.42 -2.29 4.72
C SER A 169 33.79 -1.89 5.28
N THR A 170 34.01 -0.62 5.60
CA THR A 170 35.24 -0.10 6.20
C THR A 170 35.12 0.05 7.72
N PRO A 171 36.08 -0.45 8.53
CA PRO A 171 36.03 -0.30 9.99
C PRO A 171 36.00 1.14 10.47
N GLU A 172 36.72 2.05 9.79
CA GLU A 172 36.90 3.44 10.21
C GLU A 172 35.65 4.30 9.95
N GLY A 173 34.83 3.94 8.95
CA GLY A 173 33.62 4.68 8.57
C GLY A 173 32.31 4.07 9.09
N GLN A 174 32.34 2.85 9.62
CA GLN A 174 31.13 2.06 9.89
C GLN A 174 30.09 2.79 10.74
N GLU A 175 30.50 3.46 11.82
CA GLU A 175 29.57 4.16 12.73
C GLU A 175 28.84 5.32 12.03
N GLU A 176 29.54 6.07 11.16
CA GLU A 176 28.95 7.18 10.40
C GLU A 176 27.93 6.67 9.38
N TYR A 177 28.29 5.65 8.62
CA TYR A 177 27.40 5.08 7.61
C TYR A 177 26.19 4.37 8.20
N VAL A 178 26.34 3.72 9.37
CA VAL A 178 25.20 3.18 10.13
C VAL A 178 24.21 4.31 10.48
N LYS A 179 24.69 5.46 10.97
CA LYS A 179 23.83 6.62 11.26
C LYS A 179 23.11 7.14 10.01
N LYS A 180 23.79 7.15 8.85
CA LYS A 180 23.17 7.54 7.56
C LYS A 180 22.06 6.57 7.16
N VAL A 181 22.28 5.25 7.26
CA VAL A 181 21.25 4.24 6.98
C VAL A 181 20.07 4.39 7.93
N SER A 182 20.31 4.50 9.23
CA SER A 182 19.23 4.67 10.21
C SER A 182 18.37 5.89 9.89
N LYS A 183 19.00 7.03 9.58
CA LYS A 183 18.29 8.25 9.18
C LYS A 183 17.49 8.08 7.89
N TYR A 184 18.02 7.34 6.92
CA TYR A 184 17.31 7.04 5.68
C TYR A 184 16.09 6.15 5.93
N VAL A 185 16.27 5.06 6.69
CA VAL A 185 15.19 4.13 7.07
C VAL A 185 14.09 4.87 7.82
N ASP A 186 14.43 5.70 8.81
CA ASP A 186 13.46 6.48 9.59
C ASP A 186 12.69 7.50 8.73
N ARG A 187 13.27 7.94 7.62
CA ARG A 187 12.61 8.84 6.66
C ARG A 187 11.63 8.09 5.75
N VAL A 188 12.01 6.92 5.23
CA VAL A 188 11.23 6.21 4.19
C VAL A 188 10.23 5.21 4.77
N MET A 189 10.53 4.61 5.92
CA MET A 189 9.66 3.63 6.56
C MET A 189 8.75 4.30 7.58
N SER A 190 7.45 4.28 7.30
CA SER A 190 6.43 4.81 8.21
C SER A 190 5.23 3.87 8.25
N THR A 191 4.71 3.66 9.46
CA THR A 191 3.41 3.03 9.72
C THR A 191 2.37 4.07 10.18
N ARG A 192 2.68 5.36 10.03
CA ARG A 192 1.74 6.44 10.35
C ARG A 192 0.57 6.40 9.38
N LEU A 193 -0.65 6.46 9.91
CA LEU A 193 -1.84 6.64 9.10
C LEU A 193 -1.88 8.11 8.66
N HIS A 194 -1.73 8.36 7.36
CA HIS A 194 -1.81 9.72 6.80
C HIS A 194 -3.22 10.29 6.99
N GLY A 195 -3.32 11.59 7.31
CA GLY A 195 -4.59 12.28 7.60
C GLY A 195 -5.07 12.17 9.06
N PHE A 196 -4.40 11.39 9.91
CA PHE A 196 -4.74 11.29 11.33
C PHE A 196 -3.79 12.12 12.20
N ASN A 197 -4.34 12.92 13.12
CA ASN A 197 -3.54 13.63 14.12
C ASN A 197 -2.95 12.60 15.11
N PRO A 198 -1.62 12.53 15.32
CA PRO A 198 -1.00 11.61 16.26
C PRO A 198 -1.52 11.76 17.71
N ARG A 199 -1.97 12.96 18.09
CA ARG A 199 -2.56 13.26 19.40
C ARG A 199 -4.04 12.90 19.51
N SER A 200 -4.72 12.60 18.39
CA SER A 200 -6.11 12.14 18.41
C SER A 200 -6.24 10.63 18.53
N VAL A 201 -5.13 9.90 18.73
CA VAL A 201 -5.13 8.46 18.93
C VAL A 201 -5.78 8.16 20.29
N PRO A 202 -6.95 7.51 20.33
CA PRO A 202 -7.49 7.03 21.59
C PRO A 202 -6.54 5.96 22.12
N ASN A 203 -6.13 6.17 23.36
CA ASN A 203 -5.44 5.13 24.09
C ASN A 203 -6.33 3.93 24.24
N ALA A 204 -5.74 2.76 24.05
CA ALA A 204 -6.47 1.53 24.21
C ALA A 204 -6.75 1.21 25.69
N CYS A 205 -6.37 2.08 26.61
CA CYS A 205 -6.72 2.04 28.02
C CYS A 205 -8.24 1.97 28.26
N ASN A 206 -8.60 1.49 29.45
CA ASN A 206 -9.95 1.64 29.99
C ASN A 206 -10.28 3.12 30.22
N ASN A 207 -11.57 3.48 30.14
CA ASN A 207 -12.05 4.86 30.27
C ASN A 207 -11.58 5.56 31.57
N ASP A 208 -11.38 4.79 32.63
CA ASP A 208 -10.98 5.30 33.96
C ASP A 208 -9.46 5.44 34.13
N CYS A 209 -8.68 5.18 33.07
CA CYS A 209 -7.22 5.29 33.14
C CYS A 209 -6.78 6.74 32.99
N THR A 210 -5.89 7.19 33.87
CA THR A 210 -5.31 8.54 33.85
C THR A 210 -4.52 8.85 32.58
N SER A 211 -4.06 7.82 31.86
CA SER A 211 -3.38 7.96 30.57
C SER A 211 -4.35 8.05 29.38
N VAL A 212 -5.68 8.04 29.55
CA VAL A 212 -6.63 8.13 28.43
C VAL A 212 -6.40 9.42 27.63
N GLY A 213 -6.31 9.31 26.29
CA GLY A 213 -6.14 10.45 25.38
C GLY A 213 -4.72 10.99 25.24
N GLN A 214 -3.72 10.41 25.92
CA GLN A 214 -2.32 10.83 25.81
C GLN A 214 -1.52 10.15 24.67
N GLY A 215 -2.17 9.34 23.83
CA GLY A 215 -1.48 8.54 22.82
C GLY A 215 -0.64 7.40 23.43
N ILE A 216 -0.03 6.58 22.57
CA ILE A 216 0.78 5.43 23.01
C ILE A 216 2.15 5.83 23.58
N GLU A 217 2.44 7.13 23.69
CA GLU A 217 3.62 7.64 24.36
C GLU A 217 3.58 7.20 25.84
N GLY A 218 4.64 6.56 26.32
CA GLY A 218 4.71 5.99 27.68
C GLY A 218 4.19 4.56 27.83
N TYR A 219 3.71 3.92 26.76
CA TYR A 219 3.40 2.49 26.80
C TYR A 219 4.69 1.66 26.82
N LEU A 220 4.65 0.55 27.55
CA LEU A 220 5.71 -0.44 27.54
C LEU A 220 5.59 -1.29 26.26
N LYS A 221 6.73 -1.57 25.63
CA LYS A 221 6.84 -2.34 24.38
C LYS A 221 7.20 -3.79 24.71
N CYS A 222 6.74 -4.73 23.89
CA CYS A 222 7.15 -6.12 23.99
C CYS A 222 8.66 -6.28 23.79
N THR A 223 9.21 -7.33 24.39
CA THR A 223 10.64 -7.60 24.33
C THR A 223 11.05 -8.10 22.95
N THR A 224 12.34 -8.00 22.62
CA THR A 224 12.89 -8.60 21.39
C THR A 224 12.64 -10.11 21.33
N GLN A 225 12.54 -10.79 22.47
CA GLN A 225 12.21 -12.21 22.51
C GLN A 225 10.74 -12.47 22.19
N ASP A 226 9.83 -11.62 22.66
CA ASP A 226 8.41 -11.66 22.27
C ASP A 226 8.26 -11.49 20.75
N LEU A 227 9.02 -10.56 20.16
CA LEU A 227 9.04 -10.37 18.71
C LEU A 227 9.56 -11.60 17.96
N ARG A 228 10.51 -12.35 18.52
CA ARG A 228 10.97 -13.62 17.93
C ARG A 228 9.89 -14.70 18.03
N GLN A 229 9.13 -14.72 19.12
CA GLN A 229 8.01 -15.64 19.34
C GLN A 229 6.77 -15.34 18.48
N LEU A 230 6.66 -14.14 17.89
CA LEU A 230 5.68 -13.84 16.84
C LEU A 230 5.89 -14.68 15.58
N ARG A 231 7.10 -15.20 15.33
CA ARG A 231 7.38 -16.05 14.17
C ARG A 231 6.57 -17.33 14.29
N THR A 232 5.73 -17.57 13.30
CA THR A 232 4.89 -18.77 13.25
C THR A 232 5.74 -19.96 12.81
N LYS A 233 6.01 -20.92 13.72
CA LYS A 233 6.72 -22.16 13.36
C LYS A 233 5.82 -23.12 12.56
N HIS A 234 4.50 -23.06 12.78
CA HIS A 234 3.49 -23.93 12.18
C HIS A 234 2.20 -23.17 11.80
N GLY A 235 2.32 -21.90 11.38
CA GLY A 235 1.16 -21.02 11.17
C GLY A 235 0.55 -20.46 12.47
N GLU A 236 0.92 -21.01 13.62
CA GLU A 236 0.55 -20.50 14.94
C GLU A 236 1.75 -19.84 15.64
N THR A 237 1.50 -18.72 16.31
CA THR A 237 2.49 -18.02 17.12
C THR A 237 2.38 -18.48 18.57
N SER A 238 3.52 -18.71 19.24
CA SER A 238 3.54 -18.93 20.69
C SER A 238 3.15 -17.65 21.45
N PHE A 239 3.24 -16.50 20.80
CA PHE A 239 2.81 -15.19 21.30
C PHE A 239 1.32 -14.96 21.01
N ARG A 240 0.48 -15.79 21.65
CA ARG A 240 -0.96 -15.99 21.36
C ARG A 240 -1.76 -14.72 21.12
N GLU A 241 -1.57 -13.70 21.95
CA GLU A 241 -2.41 -12.50 21.94
C GLU A 241 -1.98 -11.44 20.90
N LYS A 242 -0.78 -11.59 20.31
CA LYS A 242 -0.19 -10.63 19.34
C LYS A 242 -0.23 -9.16 19.78
N LYS A 243 -0.27 -8.91 21.09
CA LYS A 243 -0.30 -7.56 21.68
C LYS A 243 1.13 -7.04 21.85
N LEU A 244 1.45 -5.94 21.17
CA LEU A 244 2.83 -5.44 21.06
C LEU A 244 3.17 -4.38 22.11
N VAL A 245 2.16 -3.73 22.68
CA VAL A 245 2.33 -2.68 23.68
C VAL A 245 1.31 -2.81 24.81
N TRP A 246 1.62 -2.31 26.00
CA TRP A 246 0.67 -2.23 27.11
C TRP A 246 0.82 -0.97 27.95
N CYS A 247 -0.30 -0.54 28.53
CA CYS A 247 -0.33 0.60 29.43
C CYS A 247 0.20 0.18 30.82
N PRO A 248 1.17 0.89 31.41
CA PRO A 248 1.66 0.57 32.75
C PRO A 248 0.62 0.82 33.86
N THR A 249 -0.35 1.71 33.63
CA THR A 249 -1.34 2.11 34.64
C THR A 249 -2.52 1.15 34.74
N CYS A 250 -3.12 0.76 33.61
CA CYS A 250 -4.29 -0.13 33.58
C CYS A 250 -3.97 -1.55 33.09
N ASN A 251 -2.71 -1.83 32.76
CA ASN A 251 -2.21 -3.11 32.27
C ASN A 251 -2.91 -3.65 31.01
N VAL A 252 -3.65 -2.79 30.29
CA VAL A 252 -4.31 -3.17 29.03
C VAL A 252 -3.26 -3.36 27.95
N LYS A 253 -3.26 -4.56 27.35
CA LYS A 253 -2.40 -4.92 26.22
C LYS A 253 -3.11 -4.68 24.89
N VAL A 254 -2.34 -4.27 23.88
CA VAL A 254 -2.88 -3.75 22.63
C VAL A 254 -2.07 -4.28 21.44
N SER A 255 -2.76 -4.79 20.41
CA SER A 255 -2.16 -5.10 19.10
C SER A 255 -2.20 -3.88 18.18
N SER A 256 -1.48 -3.95 17.06
CA SER A 256 -1.62 -2.98 15.97
C SER A 256 -3.06 -2.91 15.43
N GLU A 257 -3.75 -4.04 15.37
CA GLU A 257 -5.15 -4.15 14.92
C GLU A 257 -6.10 -3.43 15.88
N ASP A 258 -5.97 -3.64 17.20
CA ASP A 258 -6.83 -2.96 18.18
C ASP A 258 -6.65 -1.44 18.10
N GLN A 259 -5.41 -0.97 17.92
CA GLN A 259 -5.13 0.46 17.77
C GLN A 259 -5.77 1.02 16.52
N THR A 260 -5.65 0.30 15.41
CA THR A 260 -6.25 0.70 14.14
C THR A 260 -7.77 0.77 14.28
N PHE A 261 -8.39 -0.28 14.83
CA PHE A 261 -9.84 -0.32 15.08
C PHE A 261 -10.32 0.83 15.97
N LYS A 262 -9.64 1.10 17.09
CA LYS A 262 -10.00 2.22 17.99
C LYS A 262 -9.85 3.59 17.32
N ARG A 263 -8.82 3.79 16.49
CA ARG A 263 -8.65 5.03 15.70
C ARG A 263 -9.80 5.22 14.73
N LEU A 264 -10.17 4.15 14.04
CA LEU A 264 -11.27 4.14 13.08
C LEU A 264 -12.60 4.40 13.77
N LYS A 265 -12.87 3.77 14.92
CA LYS A 265 -14.08 4.01 15.74
C LYS A 265 -14.25 5.46 16.16
N ARG A 266 -13.14 6.15 16.46
CA ARG A 266 -13.19 7.57 16.81
C ARG A 266 -13.41 8.47 15.61
N TYR A 267 -12.83 8.13 14.46
CA TYR A 267 -12.96 8.92 13.23
C TYR A 267 -14.37 8.80 12.63
N PHE A 268 -14.89 7.57 12.59
CA PHE A 268 -16.18 7.24 11.98
C PHE A 268 -17.35 7.22 12.98
N GLY A 269 -17.07 7.26 14.29
CA GLY A 269 -18.08 7.21 15.35
C GLY A 269 -18.55 5.78 15.69
N ASN A 270 -19.24 5.64 16.82
CA ASN A 270 -19.74 4.35 17.32
C ASN A 270 -20.83 3.72 16.44
N ALA A 271 -21.50 4.51 15.59
CA ALA A 271 -22.58 4.05 14.73
C ALA A 271 -22.12 3.08 13.64
N LEU A 272 -20.84 3.15 13.26
CA LEU A 272 -20.26 2.43 12.13
C LEU A 272 -19.60 1.08 12.48
N LEU A 273 -19.23 0.90 13.75
CA LEU A 273 -18.48 -0.26 14.22
C LEU A 273 -19.23 -0.88 15.41
N GLY A 274 -20.01 -1.93 15.15
CA GLY A 274 -20.64 -2.72 16.20
C GLY A 274 -19.61 -3.22 17.21
N GLU A 275 -19.99 -3.36 18.49
CA GLU A 275 -19.04 -3.65 19.58
C GLU A 275 -18.26 -4.97 19.42
N ASN A 276 -18.75 -5.90 18.59
CA ASN A 276 -18.18 -7.23 18.37
C ASN A 276 -17.70 -7.51 16.93
N GLU A 277 -17.68 -6.52 16.04
CA GLU A 277 -17.25 -6.75 14.65
C GLU A 277 -15.74 -6.59 14.48
N THR A 278 -15.10 -7.61 13.88
CA THR A 278 -13.68 -7.58 13.54
C THR A 278 -13.45 -6.88 12.20
N LEU A 279 -12.33 -6.15 12.06
CA LEU A 279 -11.91 -5.58 10.77
C LEU A 279 -11.70 -6.66 9.69
N TRP A 280 -11.33 -7.86 10.13
CA TRP A 280 -11.01 -8.98 9.26
C TRP A 280 -12.03 -10.08 9.45
N SER A 281 -12.63 -10.55 8.37
CA SER A 281 -13.44 -11.77 8.37
C SER A 281 -12.55 -12.94 7.95
N THR A 282 -12.69 -14.08 8.62
CA THR A 282 -12.05 -15.35 8.21
C THR A 282 -12.74 -15.96 6.98
N SER A 283 -13.89 -15.40 6.59
CA SER A 283 -14.66 -15.84 5.43
C SER A 283 -14.23 -15.10 4.16
N ARG A 284 -14.63 -15.60 2.99
CA ARG A 284 -14.34 -14.94 1.71
C ARG A 284 -14.98 -13.55 1.58
N HIS A 285 -15.87 -13.18 2.50
CA HIS A 285 -16.61 -11.93 2.51
C HIS A 285 -15.84 -10.80 3.20
N LEU A 286 -15.94 -9.58 2.66
CA LEU A 286 -15.50 -8.35 3.33
C LEU A 286 -16.25 -8.25 4.67
N SER A 287 -15.55 -7.88 5.75
CA SER A 287 -16.26 -7.57 7.00
C SER A 287 -17.11 -6.32 6.79
N LYS A 288 -18.28 -6.26 7.43
CA LYS A 288 -19.17 -5.10 7.34
C LYS A 288 -18.46 -3.83 7.79
N CYS A 289 -17.75 -3.88 8.93
CA CYS A 289 -16.82 -2.82 9.36
C CYS A 289 -15.86 -2.35 8.26
N ARG A 290 -15.13 -3.26 7.60
CA ARG A 290 -14.18 -2.89 6.54
C ARG A 290 -14.88 -2.22 5.36
N LEU A 291 -16.00 -2.79 4.92
CA LEU A 291 -16.77 -2.25 3.80
C LEU A 291 -17.26 -0.83 4.09
N LEU A 292 -17.89 -0.61 5.25
CA LEU A 292 -18.43 0.69 5.61
C LEU A 292 -17.33 1.75 5.75
N MET A 293 -16.18 1.38 6.28
CA MET A 293 -15.01 2.27 6.31
C MET A 293 -14.51 2.61 4.90
N GLU A 294 -14.40 1.62 4.01
CA GLU A 294 -14.02 1.87 2.61
C GLU A 294 -15.02 2.83 1.95
N MET A 295 -16.33 2.66 2.19
CA MET A 295 -17.37 3.56 1.67
C MET A 295 -17.19 4.99 2.19
N GLU A 296 -16.96 5.19 3.49
CA GLU A 296 -16.74 6.55 4.04
C GLU A 296 -15.47 7.20 3.52
N VAL A 297 -14.37 6.45 3.42
CA VAL A 297 -13.13 6.97 2.85
C VAL A 297 -13.37 7.41 1.41
N LEU A 298 -14.10 6.60 0.62
CA LEU A 298 -14.46 6.95 -0.74
C LEU A 298 -15.35 8.20 -0.76
N HIS A 299 -16.37 8.32 0.08
CA HIS A 299 -17.21 9.52 0.17
C HIS A 299 -16.43 10.77 0.59
N ALA A 300 -15.51 10.65 1.53
CA ALA A 300 -14.68 11.78 1.98
C ALA A 300 -13.64 12.20 0.93
N MET A 301 -13.17 11.26 0.09
CA MET A 301 -12.20 11.53 -0.98
C MET A 301 -12.86 11.98 -2.28
N LEU A 302 -14.13 11.66 -2.50
CA LEU A 302 -14.91 12.15 -3.63
C LEU A 302 -15.39 13.58 -3.29
N PRO A 303 -14.99 14.61 -4.04
CA PRO A 303 -15.51 15.96 -3.81
C PRO A 303 -17.04 15.96 -3.92
N SER A 304 -17.70 16.78 -3.09
CA SER A 304 -19.17 17.00 -3.12
C SER A 304 -19.68 17.47 -4.49
N GLU A 305 -18.77 17.94 -5.34
CA GLU A 305 -18.98 18.16 -6.75
C GLU A 305 -18.19 17.10 -7.53
N VAL A 306 -18.83 15.98 -7.88
CA VAL A 306 -18.38 15.14 -9.01
C VAL A 306 -18.69 15.92 -10.29
N ALA A 307 -18.02 17.06 -10.44
CA ALA A 307 -17.96 17.87 -11.63
C ALA A 307 -16.50 17.88 -12.06
N ILE A 308 -16.21 17.02 -13.03
CA ILE A 308 -15.07 17.12 -13.95
C ILE A 308 -13.73 16.69 -13.30
N TRP A 309 -12.90 15.97 -14.07
CA TRP A 309 -11.54 15.50 -13.72
C TRP A 309 -11.39 14.13 -13.02
N ILE A 310 -12.15 13.11 -13.43
CA ILE A 310 -11.48 11.81 -13.68
C ILE A 310 -11.09 11.83 -15.14
N VAL A 311 -9.84 12.23 -15.34
CA VAL A 311 -9.21 12.49 -16.62
C VAL A 311 -9.45 11.33 -17.57
N VAL A 312 -10.24 11.64 -18.60
CA VAL A 312 -10.09 11.13 -19.95
C VAL A 312 -8.60 11.16 -20.30
N ILE A 313 -7.88 10.06 -20.08
CA ILE A 313 -6.67 9.79 -20.87
C ILE A 313 -7.19 9.12 -22.14
N ARG A 314 -7.72 9.95 -23.04
CA ARG A 314 -7.82 9.61 -24.46
C ARG A 314 -6.48 9.95 -25.09
N VAL A 315 -5.84 8.90 -25.60
CA VAL A 315 -4.78 8.84 -26.62
C VAL A 315 -3.41 9.41 -26.21
#